data_AF-A0A2D4S9Z0-F1
#
_entry.id   AF-A0A2D4S9Z0-F1
#
_cell.length_a   1.000
_cell.length_b   1.000
_cell.length_c   1.000
_cell.angle_alpha   90.00
_cell.angle_beta   90.00
_cell.angle_gamma   90.00
#
_symmetry.space_group_name_H-M   'P 1'
#
loop_
_entity.id
_entity.type
_entity.pdbx_description
1 polymer ?
#
loop_
_entity_poly.entity_id
_entity_poly.type
_entity_poly.pdbx_seq_one_letter_code
_entity_poly.pdbx_strand_id
1 'polypeptide(L)' 'MAVQKNRKTRSKRDMRRAHDSLSTPTLSVDPTTGETHLRHHVTRDGFYRGRKVVDREA' A
#
# COMPACT_ATOMS: atom_id res chain seq x y z
N MET A 1 -20.43 -31.82 -15.91
CA MET A 1 -19.76 -30.54 -15.56
C MET A 1 -20.79 -29.43 -15.52
N ALA A 2 -20.68 -28.51 -14.56
CA ALA A 2 -21.51 -27.31 -14.55
C ALA A 2 -20.94 -26.26 -15.52
N VAL A 3 -21.77 -25.77 -16.42
CA VAL A 3 -21.42 -24.74 -17.40
C VAL A 3 -22.49 -23.66 -17.37
N GLN A 4 -22.08 -22.39 -17.51
CA GLN A 4 -23.04 -21.29 -17.61
C GLN A 4 -23.85 -21.42 -18.90
N LYS A 5 -25.17 -21.23 -18.83
CA LYS A 5 -26.03 -21.22 -20.02
C LYS A 5 -25.79 -20.01 -20.92
N ASN A 6 -25.59 -18.84 -20.31
CA ASN A 6 -25.48 -17.55 -21.02
C ASN A 6 -24.27 -16.73 -20.54
N ARG A 7 -23.80 -15.82 -21.40
CA ARG A 7 -22.77 -14.83 -21.06
C ARG A 7 -23.30 -13.81 -20.05
N LYS A 8 -22.51 -13.49 -19.02
CA LYS A 8 -22.83 -12.41 -18.06
C LYS A 8 -22.67 -11.04 -18.72
N THR A 9 -23.57 -10.11 -18.41
CA THR A 9 -23.51 -8.72 -18.90
C THR A 9 -22.27 -8.01 -18.35
N ARG A 10 -21.81 -6.95 -19.05
CA ARG A 10 -20.67 -6.13 -18.59
C ARG A 10 -20.94 -5.52 -17.22
N SER A 11 -22.13 -4.95 -17.01
CA SER A 11 -22.56 -4.42 -15.71
C SER A 11 -22.44 -5.45 -14.56
N LYS A 12 -22.87 -6.70 -14.76
CA LYS A 12 -22.75 -7.74 -13.71
C LYS A 12 -21.30 -8.13 -13.41
N ARG A 13 -20.45 -8.16 -14.43
CA ARG A 13 -19.00 -8.38 -14.26
C ARG A 13 -18.36 -7.20 -13.51
N ASP A 14 -18.72 -5.98 -13.87
CA ASP A 14 -18.08 -4.77 -13.35
C ASP A 14 -18.53 -4.49 -11.90
N MET A 15 -19.80 -4.76 -11.55
CA MET A 15 -20.27 -4.77 -10.16
C MET A 15 -19.54 -5.82 -9.30
N ARG A 16 -19.28 -7.01 -9.86
CA ARG A 16 -18.50 -8.03 -9.14
C ARG A 16 -17.06 -7.57 -8.90
N ARG A 17 -16.45 -6.90 -9.88
CA ARG A 17 -15.09 -6.37 -9.81
C ARG A 17 -14.99 -5.02 -9.09
N ALA A 18 -16.11 -4.45 -8.64
CA ALA A 18 -16.13 -3.13 -7.99
C ALA A 18 -15.32 -3.09 -6.68
N HIS A 19 -15.10 -4.26 -6.07
CA HIS A 19 -14.30 -4.40 -4.85
C HIS A 19 -12.87 -4.91 -5.10
N ASP A 20 -12.47 -5.11 -6.36
CA ASP A 20 -11.12 -5.60 -6.73
C ASP A 20 -10.10 -4.44 -6.79
N SER A 21 -10.23 -3.42 -5.92
CA SER A 21 -9.30 -2.30 -5.84
C SER A 21 -8.19 -2.57 -4.82
N LEU A 22 -7.00 -2.03 -5.09
CA LEU A 22 -5.89 -2.07 -4.14
C LEU A 22 -5.99 -0.88 -3.19
N SER A 23 -5.71 -1.11 -1.91
CA SER A 23 -5.57 -0.04 -0.92
C SER A 23 -4.15 0.55 -0.96
N THR A 24 -4.05 1.88 -0.90
CA THR A 24 -2.75 2.55 -0.78
C THR A 24 -2.23 2.46 0.66
N PRO A 25 -0.90 2.34 0.86
CA PRO A 25 -0.32 2.37 2.20
C PRO A 25 -0.39 3.77 2.80
N THR A 26 -0.46 3.86 4.13
CA THR A 26 -0.36 5.14 4.84
C THR A 26 1.10 5.58 4.92
N LEU A 27 1.42 6.71 4.29
CA LEU A 27 2.74 7.33 4.29
C LEU A 27 2.80 8.50 5.26
N SER A 28 3.98 8.79 5.79
CA SER A 28 4.28 9.92 6.67
C SER A 28 5.64 10.49 6.32
N VAL A 29 5.87 11.75 6.66
CA VAL A 29 7.16 12.42 6.43
C VAL A 29 7.92 12.48 7.74
N ASP A 30 9.19 12.05 7.73
CA ASP A 30 10.05 12.15 8.91
C ASP A 30 10.46 13.62 9.15
N PRO A 31 10.34 14.13 10.39
CA PRO A 31 10.56 15.55 10.68
C PRO A 31 12.03 15.98 10.61
N THR A 32 12.98 15.06 10.66
CA THR A 32 14.41 15.39 10.72
C THR A 32 15.06 15.27 9.34
N THR A 33 14.72 14.23 8.60
CA THR A 33 15.29 13.93 7.28
C THR A 33 14.43 14.42 6.11
N GLY A 34 13.14 14.66 6.34
CA GLY A 34 12.18 15.02 5.28
C GLY A 34 11.82 13.85 4.36
N GLU A 35 12.30 12.63 4.63
CA GLU A 35 11.99 11.45 3.83
C GLU A 35 10.54 10.98 4.04
N THR A 36 9.92 10.47 2.98
CA THR A 36 8.63 9.79 3.08
C THR A 36 8.84 8.34 3.47
N HIS A 37 8.17 7.89 4.52
CA HIS A 37 8.25 6.53 5.05
C HIS A 37 6.86 5.96 5.38
N LEU A 38 6.78 4.63 5.56
CA LEU A 38 5.56 4.00 6.05
C LEU A 38 5.26 4.46 7.48
N ARG A 39 4.00 4.79 7.76
CA ARG A 39 3.61 5.27 9.09
C ARG A 39 3.95 4.22 10.15
N HIS A 40 4.64 4.64 11.21
CA HIS A 40 5.16 3.79 12.28
C HIS A 40 6.33 2.86 11.91
N HIS A 41 6.94 3.02 10.73
CA HIS A 41 8.17 2.33 10.37
C HIS A 41 9.37 3.28 10.41
N VAL A 42 10.57 2.69 10.49
CA VAL A 42 11.85 3.39 10.34
C VAL A 42 12.02 3.85 8.89
N THR A 43 12.59 5.03 8.66
CA THR A 43 12.95 5.52 7.32
C THR A 43 14.06 4.66 6.69
N ARG A 44 14.33 4.88 5.40
CA ARG A 44 15.40 4.15 4.71
C ARG A 44 16.77 4.43 5.34
N ASP A 45 17.00 5.69 5.69
CA ASP A 45 18.23 6.18 6.30
C ASP A 45 18.38 5.83 7.80
N GLY A 46 17.43 5.07 8.35
CA GLY A 46 17.53 4.55 9.72
C GLY A 46 16.95 5.48 10.79
N PHE A 47 16.16 6.49 10.41
CA PHE A 47 15.53 7.42 11.35
C PHE A 47 14.12 6.98 11.75
N TYR A 48 13.75 7.24 13.00
CA TYR A 48 12.38 7.07 13.48
C TYR A 48 12.08 8.11 14.56
N ARG A 49 11.02 8.89 14.33
CA ARG A 49 10.63 10.00 15.22
C ARG A 49 11.83 10.95 15.47
N GLY A 50 12.57 11.28 14.42
CA GLY A 50 13.69 12.21 14.46
C GLY A 50 14.97 11.73 15.17
N ARG A 51 15.05 10.44 15.53
CA ARG A 51 16.27 9.84 16.08
C ARG A 51 16.82 8.81 15.12
N LYS A 52 18.14 8.77 14.95
CA LYS A 52 18.83 7.68 14.23
C LYS A 52 18.76 6.44 15.12
N VAL A 53 18.04 5.41 14.67
CA VAL A 53 17.79 4.17 15.43
C VAL A 53 18.54 2.99 14.83
N VAL A 54 18.87 3.08 13.54
CA VAL A 54 19.72 2.11 12.86
C VAL A 54 20.87 2.86 12.24
N ASP A 55 22.10 2.51 12.63
CA ASP A 55 23.29 2.95 11.89
C ASP A 55 23.42 2.08 10.64
N ARG A 56 22.78 2.51 9.55
CA ARG A 56 23.05 1.97 8.23
C ARG A 56 24.23 2.72 7.64
N GLU A 57 25.44 2.34 8.05
CA GLU A 57 26.64 2.51 7.23
C GLU A 57 26.96 1.16 6.58
N ALA A 58 26.63 1.04 5.28
CA ALA A 58 27.19 0.11 4.29
C ALA A 58 26.60 0.44 2.91
#